data_AF-A0A965AI85-F1
#
_entry.id   AF-A0A965AI85-F1
#
_cell.length_a   1.000
_cell.length_b   1.000
_cell.length_c   1.000
_cell.angle_alpha   90.00
_cell.angle_beta   90.00
_cell.angle_gamma   90.00
#
_symmetry.space_group_name_H-M   'P 1'
#
loop_
_entity.id
_entity.type
_entity.pdbx_description
1 polymer ?
#
loop_
_entity_poly.entity_id
_entity_poly.type
_entity_poly.pdbx_seq_one_letter_code
_entity_poly.pdbx_strand_id
1 'polypeptide(L)'
;MNFEKFTERSRGFVQAAQDLAQRQSHQRLAPEHLLKALLDDEEGLSANLIRAAGGDVRRAEQAVDLALSKMPKVEGSGAGSL
;
A
#
# COMPACT_ATOMS: atom_id res chain seq x y z
N MET A 1 0.79 0.91 17.39
CA MET A 1 0.53 -0.47 16.91
C MET A 1 1.60 -1.37 17.52
N ASN A 2 1.27 -2.52 18.10
CA ASN A 2 2.30 -3.45 18.58
C ASN A 2 2.64 -4.44 17.46
N PHE A 3 3.74 -4.16 16.74
CA PHE A 3 4.23 -4.98 15.63
C PHE A 3 4.85 -6.30 16.06
N GLU A 4 5.19 -6.49 17.34
CA GLU A 4 5.76 -7.74 17.84
C GLU A 4 4.77 -8.91 17.79
N LYS A 5 3.47 -8.61 17.70
CA LYS A 5 2.41 -9.61 17.53
C LYS A 5 2.23 -10.09 16.09
N PHE A 6 2.93 -9.49 15.12
CA PHE A 6 2.77 -9.79 13.70
C PHE A 6 3.80 -10.83 13.30
N THR A 7 3.47 -11.65 12.30
CA THR A 7 4.47 -12.49 11.65
C THR A 7 5.51 -11.61 10.98
N GLU A 8 6.71 -12.16 10.76
CA GLU A 8 7.79 -11.45 10.06
C GLU A 8 7.33 -10.92 8.69
N ARG A 9 6.66 -11.77 7.91
CA ARG A 9 6.11 -11.40 6.60
C ARG A 9 5.08 -10.27 6.69
N SER A 10 4.16 -10.33 7.66
CA SER A 10 3.17 -9.27 7.85
C SER A 10 3.80 -7.94 8.24
N ARG A 11 4.89 -7.95 9.03
CA ARG A 11 5.65 -6.73 9.32
C ARG A 11 6.28 -6.16 8.04
N GLY A 12 6.83 -7.02 7.19
CA GLY A 12 7.37 -6.63 5.88
C GLY A 12 6.34 -5.90 5.02
N PHE A 13 5.10 -6.41 4.94
CA PHE A 13 4.04 -5.73 4.19
C PHE A 13 3.65 -4.36 4.75
N VAL A 14 3.61 -4.22 6.08
CA VAL A 14 3.33 -2.90 6.67
C VAL A 14 4.45 -1.92 6.37
N GLN A 15 5.71 -2.36 6.42
CA GLN A 15 6.84 -1.52 6.04
C GLN A 15 6.76 -1.11 4.56
N ALA A 16 6.52 -2.06 3.65
CA ALA A 16 6.38 -1.77 2.22
C ALA A 16 5.24 -0.78 1.94
N ALA A 17 4.13 -0.88 2.67
CA ALA A 17 3.00 0.04 2.59
C ALA A 17 3.35 1.45 3.11
N GLN A 18 4.14 1.56 4.18
CA GLN A 18 4.65 2.83 4.69
C GLN A 18 5.58 3.50 3.68
N ASP A 19 6.51 2.74 3.11
CA ASP A 19 7.42 3.24 2.09
C ASP A 19 6.66 3.71 0.85
N LEU A 20 5.61 2.98 0.45
CA LEU A 20 4.74 3.37 -0.65
C LEU A 20 4.03 4.71 -0.35
N ALA A 21 3.46 4.87 0.84
CA ALA A 21 2.82 6.13 1.24
C ALA A 21 3.80 7.30 1.19
N GLN A 22 5.03 7.11 1.67
CA GLN A 22 6.07 8.13 1.62
C GLN A 22 6.48 8.46 0.18
N ARG A 23 6.72 7.45 -0.66
CA ARG A 23 7.07 7.62 -2.08
C ARG A 23 5.98 8.37 -2.87
N GLN A 24 4.72 8.21 -2.50
CA GLN A 24 3.59 8.88 -3.13
C GLN A 24 3.22 10.21 -2.48
N SER A 25 4.00 10.68 -1.49
CA SER A 25 3.75 11.91 -0.73
C SER A 25 2.38 11.93 -0.03
N HIS A 26 1.87 10.76 0.35
CA HIS A 26 0.67 10.63 1.16
C HIS A 26 1.03 10.80 2.64
N GLN A 27 0.44 11.80 3.29
CA GLN A 27 0.77 12.16 4.69
C GLN A 27 0.50 11.02 5.70
N ARG A 28 -0.41 10.10 5.36
CA ARG A 28 -0.82 9.01 6.24
C ARG A 28 -0.81 7.68 5.50
N LEU A 29 -0.32 6.65 6.18
CA LEU A 29 -0.57 5.27 5.80
C LEU A 29 -2.08 5.01 5.80
N ALA A 30 -2.58 4.34 4.77
CA ALA A 30 -3.98 3.99 4.59
C ALA A 30 -4.12 2.54 4.09
N PRO A 31 -5.28 1.89 4.27
CA PRO A 31 -5.49 0.50 3.85
C PRO A 31 -5.17 0.23 2.36
N GLU A 32 -5.34 1.22 1.50
CA GLU A 32 -5.02 1.15 0.07
C GLU A 32 -3.53 0.86 -0.17
N HIS A 33 -2.64 1.44 0.65
CA HIS A 33 -1.21 1.18 0.55
C HIS A 33 -0.87 -0.25 0.95
N LEU A 34 -1.54 -0.76 1.98
CA LEU A 34 -1.35 -2.14 2.44
C LEU A 34 -1.87 -3.13 1.40
N LEU A 35 -3.04 -2.86 0.81
CA LEU A 35 -3.58 -3.67 -0.27
C LEU A 35 -2.63 -3.68 -1.48
N LYS A 36 -2.10 -2.51 -1.87
CA LYS A 36 -1.12 -2.43 -2.96
C LYS A 36 0.15 -3.23 -2.66
N ALA A 37 0.70 -3.11 -1.45
CA ALA A 37 1.87 -3.88 -1.02
C ALA A 37 1.63 -5.40 -1.01
N LEU A 38 0.41 -5.85 -0.67
CA LEU A 38 0.01 -7.25 -0.72
C LEU A 38 -0.19 -7.77 -2.14
N LEU A 39 -0.73 -6.94 -3.04
CA LEU A 39 -0.95 -7.30 -4.45
C LEU A 39 0.34 -7.31 -5.27
N ASP A 40 1.27 -6.39 -4.99
CA ASP A 40 2.57 -6.28 -5.65
C ASP A 40 3.61 -7.28 -5.10
N ASP A 41 3.24 -8.13 -4.13
CA ASP A 41 4.10 -9.19 -3.58
C ASP A 41 4.53 -10.17 -4.68
N GLU A 42 5.85 -10.33 -4.90
CA GLU A 42 6.40 -11.22 -5.93
C GLU A 42 6.03 -12.69 -5.69
N GLU A 43 5.86 -13.07 -4.42
CA GLU A 43 5.38 -14.41 -4.06
C GLU A 43 3.89 -14.62 -4.37
N GLY A 44 3.14 -13.54 -4.62
CA GLY A 44 1.80 -13.57 -5.19
C GLY A 44 0.71 -14.18 -4.32
N LEU A 45 0.90 -14.30 -3.00
CA LEU A 45 -0.06 -14.96 -2.11
C LEU A 45 -1.46 -14.33 -2.20
N SER A 46 -1.57 -13.01 -2.06
CA SER A 46 -2.85 -12.31 -2.08
C SER A 46 -3.51 -12.37 -3.46
N ALA A 47 -2.73 -12.23 -4.54
CA ALA A 47 -3.21 -12.40 -5.90
C ALA A 47 -3.79 -13.82 -6.11
N ASN A 48 -3.10 -14.86 -5.64
CA ASN A 48 -3.54 -16.24 -5.75
C ASN A 48 -4.82 -16.51 -4.94
N LEU A 49 -4.94 -15.94 -3.74
CA LEU A 49 -6.17 -16.05 -2.93
C LEU A 49 -7.37 -15.41 -3.62
N ILE A 50 -7.21 -14.23 -4.22
CA ILE A 50 -8.28 -13.57 -4.99
C ILE A 50 -8.70 -14.45 -6.17
N ARG A 51 -7.76 -15.01 -6.94
CA ARG A 51 -8.08 -15.92 -8.06
C ARG A 51 -8.79 -17.18 -7.58
N ALA A 52 -8.32 -17.79 -6.48
CA ALA A 52 -8.92 -18.98 -5.90
C ALA A 52 -10.36 -18.72 -5.40
N ALA A 53 -10.65 -17.50 -4.96
CA ALA A 53 -12.00 -17.06 -4.61
C ALA A 53 -12.88 -16.69 -5.84
N GLY A 54 -12.38 -16.85 -7.07
CA GLY A 54 -13.09 -16.49 -8.30
C GLY A 54 -13.04 -15.01 -8.66
N GLY A 55 -12.17 -14.23 -8.01
CA GLY A 55 -12.00 -12.80 -8.26
C GLY A 55 -11.00 -12.48 -9.39
N ASP A 56 -11.11 -11.26 -9.92
CA ASP A 56 -10.15 -10.70 -10.88
C ASP A 56 -9.12 -9.82 -10.19
N VAL A 57 -7.89 -10.34 -10.08
CA VAL A 57 -6.75 -9.62 -9.46
C VAL A 57 -6.42 -8.34 -10.23
N ARG A 58 -6.49 -8.35 -11.56
CA ARG A 58 -6.12 -7.17 -12.36
C ARG A 58 -7.08 -6.02 -12.09
N ARG A 59 -8.36 -6.34 -11.90
CA ARG A 59 -9.36 -5.34 -11.49
C ARG A 59 -9.08 -4.79 -10.10
N ALA A 60 -8.61 -5.63 -9.16
CA ALA A 60 -8.23 -5.18 -7.82
C ALA A 60 -7.00 -4.25 -7.85
N GLU A 61 -5.97 -4.60 -8.63
CA GLU A 61 -4.78 -3.77 -8.87
C GLU A 61 -5.15 -2.40 -9.44
N GLN A 62 -5.95 -2.38 -10.52
CA GLN A 62 -6.40 -1.13 -11.14
C GLN A 62 -7.24 -0.27 -10.18
N ALA A 63 -8.09 -0.90 -9.38
CA ALA A 63 -8.93 -0.19 -8.42
C ALA A 63 -8.10 0.44 -7.29
N VAL A 64 -7.11 -0.29 -6.76
CA VAL A 64 -6.24 0.25 -5.70
C VAL A 64 -5.32 1.35 -6.23
N ASP A 65 -4.79 1.21 -7.44
CA ASP A 65 -3.95 2.25 -8.08
C ASP A 65 -4.76 3.53 -8.32
N LEU A 66 -6.00 3.40 -8.79
CA LEU A 66 -6.91 4.53 -8.94
C LEU A 66 -7.25 5.17 -7.60
N ALA A 67 -7.48 4.39 -6.55
CA ALA A 67 -7.77 4.90 -5.21
C ALA A 67 -6.58 5.71 -4.65
N LEU A 68 -5.36 5.15 -4.76
CA LEU A 68 -4.12 5.82 -4.36
C LEU A 68 -3.91 7.12 -5.15
N SER A 69 -4.15 7.13 -6.46
CA SER A 69 -3.97 8.32 -7.30
C SER A 69 -4.86 9.52 -6.91
N LYS A 70 -5.99 9.26 -6.24
CA LYS A 70 -6.95 10.27 -5.79
C LYS A 70 -6.65 10.79 -4.39
N MET A 71 -5.70 10.19 -3.66
CA MET A 71 -5.35 10.63 -2.32
C MET A 71 -4.64 11.99 -2.38
N PRO A 72 -4.88 12.89 -1.40
CA PRO A 72 -4.15 14.15 -1.32
C PRO A 72 -2.65 13.91 -1.11
N LYS A 73 -1.84 14.60 -1.93
CA LYS A 73 -0.39 14.63 -1.79
C LYS A 73 0.02 15.89 -1.02
N VAL A 74 0.94 15.73 -0.08
CA VAL A 74 1.54 16.84 0.65
C VAL A 74 2.94 17.04 0.14
N GLU A 75 3.11 18.06 -0.70
CA GLU A 75 4.41 18.59 -1.09
C GLU A 75 4.71 19.79 -0.19
N GLY A 76 5.87 19.76 0.46
CA GLY A 76 6.24 20.79 1.43
C GLY A 76 6.43 22.16 0.78
N SER A 77 5.42 23.03 0.84
CA SER A 77 5.62 24.48 0.75
C SER A 77 6.05 25.01 2.12
N GLY A 78 7.34 24.90 2.46
CA GLY A 78 7.79 25.27 3.81
C GLY A 78 9.29 25.42 4.05
N ALA A 79 10.13 25.45 3.00
CA ALA A 79 11.59 25.58 3.16
C ALA A 79 12.20 26.58 2.16
N GLY A 80 11.53 27.72 1.92
CA GLY A 80 12.00 28.69 0.93
C GLY A 80 11.63 30.16 1.19
N SER A 81 11.29 30.56 2.41
CA SER A 81 11.04 31.97 2.74
C SER A 81 11.16 32.23 4.25
N LEU A 82 12.39 32.31 4.76
CA LEU A 82 12.79 33.16 5.89
C LEU A 82 14.25 33.57 5.70
#